data_AF-A0A924SWI9-F1
#
_entry.id   AF-A0A924SWI9-F1
#
_cell.length_a   1.000
_cell.length_b   1.000
_cell.length_c   1.000
_cell.angle_alpha   90.00
_cell.angle_beta   90.00
_cell.angle_gamma   90.00
#
_symmetry.space_group_name_H-M   'P 1'
#
loop_
_entity.id
_entity.type
_entity.pdbx_description
1 polymer ?
#
loop_
_entity_poly.entity_id
_entity_poly.type
_entity_poly.pdbx_seq_one_letter_code
_entity_poly.pdbx_strand_id
1 'polypeptide(L)' 'MEPEVREFLLKIVQSISMGMVWLLVNMSIGIYYGFAFFEGTPTLGNYIYYVAFLASLVLLILYLRKKWKGWQEINY' A
#
# COMPACT_ATOMS: atom_id res chain seq x y z
N MET A 1 20.61 19.78 7.57
CA MET A 1 19.36 19.40 8.27
C MET A 1 19.76 18.69 9.54
N GLU A 2 19.07 18.98 10.64
CA GLU A 2 19.19 18.18 11.85
C GLU A 2 18.86 16.71 11.53
N PRO A 3 19.59 15.74 12.10
CA PRO A 3 19.39 14.32 11.83
C PRO A 3 17.94 13.88 12.00
N GLU A 4 17.26 14.35 13.05
CA GLU A 4 15.86 14.05 13.34
C GLU A 4 14.90 14.51 12.24
N VAL A 5 15.07 15.73 11.74
CA VAL A 5 14.26 16.29 10.64
C VAL A 5 14.45 15.46 9.37
N ARG A 6 15.69 15.06 9.08
CA ARG A 6 16.00 14.20 7.92
C ARG A 6 15.32 12.84 8.04
N GLU A 7 15.38 12.21 9.21
CA GLU A 7 14.75 10.90 9.46
C GLU A 7 13.23 10.96 9.34
N PHE A 8 12.61 12.03 9.86
CA PHE A 8 11.18 12.26 9.72
C PHE A 8 10.76 12.40 8.25
N LEU A 9 11.48 13.21 7.46
CA LEU A 9 11.21 13.37 6.04
C LEU A 9 11.41 12.05 5.27
N LEU A 10 12.47 11.30 5.57
CA LEU A 10 12.69 9.98 4.96
C LEU A 10 11.53 9.01 5.25
N LYS A 11 11.01 9.02 6.47
CA LYS A 11 9.87 8.19 6.85
C LYS A 11 8.59 8.56 6.10
N ILE A 12 8.34 9.86 5.88
CA ILE A 12 7.23 10.34 5.04
C ILE A 12 7.41 9.85 3.61
N VAL A 13 8.58 10.13 3.00
CA VAL A 13 8.89 9.74 1.62
C VAL A 13 8.70 8.24 1.44
N GLN A 14 9.26 7.42 2.33
CA GLN A 14 9.10 5.97 2.24
C GLN A 14 7.65 5.51 2.43
N SER A 15 6.83 6.22 3.21
CA SER A 15 5.41 5.90 3.38
C SER A 15 4.64 6.18 2.09
N ILE A 16 4.88 7.33 1.47
CA ILE A 16 4.28 7.72 0.20
C ILE A 16 4.74 6.77 -0.91
N SER A 17 6.05 6.51 -1.03
CA SER A 17 6.61 5.58 -2.01
C SER A 17 6.01 4.19 -1.90
N MET A 18 5.82 3.67 -0.67
CA MET A 18 5.18 2.36 -0.49
C MET A 18 3.72 2.35 -0.95
N GLY A 19 2.97 3.42 -0.67
CA GLY A 19 1.60 3.59 -1.18
C GLY A 19 1.57 3.66 -2.70
N MET A 20 2.51 4.37 -3.32
CA MET A 20 2.63 4.44 -4.78
C MET A 20 2.96 3.08 -5.40
N VAL A 21 3.89 2.32 -4.82
CA VAL A 21 4.20 0.96 -5.28
C VAL A 21 2.98 0.06 -5.19
N TRP A 22 2.24 0.12 -4.07
CA TRP A 22 1.01 -0.64 -3.91
C TRP A 22 -0.04 -0.26 -4.97
N LEU A 23 -0.21 1.03 -5.27
CA LEU A 23 -1.11 1.48 -6.34
C LEU A 23 -0.65 0.98 -7.71
N LEU A 24 0.64 1.09 -8.05
CA LEU A 24 1.17 0.62 -9.32
C LEU A 24 0.94 -0.88 -9.51
N VAL A 25 1.23 -1.69 -8.50
CA VAL A 25 1.01 -3.14 -8.55
C VAL A 25 -0.48 -3.46 -8.77
N ASN A 26 -1.38 -2.81 -8.04
CA ASN A 26 -2.82 -3.07 -8.19
C ASN A 26 -3.37 -2.52 -9.50
N MET A 27 -2.87 -1.40 -10.02
CA MET A 27 -3.25 -0.91 -11.34
C MET A 27 -2.74 -1.84 -12.44
N SER A 28 -1.50 -2.31 -12.36
CA SER A 28 -0.99 -3.31 -13.30
C SER A 28 -1.82 -4.59 -13.23
N ILE A 29 -2.08 -5.14 -12.05
CA ILE A 29 -2.83 -6.40 -11.96
C ILE A 29 -4.31 -6.21 -12.35
N GLY A 30 -4.96 -5.18 -11.82
CA GLY A 30 -6.38 -4.94 -12.01
C GLY A 30 -6.74 -4.41 -13.39
N ILE A 31 -5.99 -3.44 -13.91
CA ILE A 31 -6.32 -2.77 -15.17
C ILE A 31 -5.72 -3.53 -16.36
N TYR A 32 -4.43 -3.85 -16.34
CA TYR A 32 -3.76 -4.48 -17.49
C TYR A 32 -4.29 -5.89 -17.78
N TYR A 33 -4.56 -6.69 -16.73
CA TYR A 33 -5.17 -8.01 -16.91
C TYR A 33 -6.70 -8.00 -16.87
N GLY A 34 -7.33 -6.83 -16.73
CA GLY A 34 -8.78 -6.68 -16.77
C GLY A 34 -9.53 -7.16 -15.51
N PHE A 35 -8.84 -7.63 -14.46
CA PHE A 35 -9.50 -8.14 -13.25
C PHE A 35 -10.27 -7.09 -12.43
N ALA A 36 -10.00 -5.80 -12.66
CA ALA A 36 -10.75 -4.70 -12.05
C ALA A 36 -12.05 -4.35 -12.81
N PHE A 37 -12.26 -4.90 -14.01
CA PHE A 37 -13.45 -4.65 -14.82
C PHE A 37 -14.37 -5.86 -14.84
N PHE A 38 -15.69 -5.60 -14.81
CA PHE A 38 -16.71 -6.64 -14.92
C PHE A 38 -17.32 -6.57 -16.33
N GLU A 39 -16.87 -7.43 -17.25
CA GLU A 39 -17.49 -7.57 -18.57
C GLU A 39 -18.74 -8.45 -18.47
N GLY A 40 -19.86 -7.85 -18.05
CA GLY A 40 -21.17 -8.51 -17.95
C GLY A 40 -21.41 -9.20 -16.61
N THR A 41 -20.72 -10.31 -16.33
CA THR A 41 -20.84 -11.02 -15.04
C THR A 41 -19.48 -11.15 -14.35
N PRO A 42 -19.40 -10.97 -13.03
CA PRO A 42 -18.15 -11.16 -12.31
C PRO A 42 -17.61 -12.59 -12.48
N THR A 43 -16.35 -12.69 -12.89
CA THR A 43 -15.65 -13.97 -12.97
C THR A 43 -14.94 -14.27 -11.66
N LEU A 44 -14.56 -15.54 -11.46
CA LEU A 44 -13.75 -15.96 -10.30
C LEU A 44 -12.47 -15.13 -10.15
N GLY A 45 -11.85 -14.73 -11.26
CA GLY A 45 -10.65 -13.87 -11.26
C GLY A 45 -10.90 -12.51 -10.63
N ASN A 46 -12.05 -11.90 -10.87
CA ASN A 46 -12.41 -10.63 -10.25
C ASN A 46 -12.56 -10.77 -8.73
N TYR A 47 -13.24 -11.82 -8.25
CA TYR A 47 -13.42 -12.05 -6.82
C TYR A 47 -12.07 -12.25 -6.11
N ILE A 48 -11.18 -13.08 -6.68
CA ILE A 48 -9.84 -13.30 -6.14
C ILE A 48 -9.05 -11.99 -6.11
N TYR A 49 -9.11 -11.19 -7.19
CA TYR A 49 -8.46 -9.89 -7.27
C TYR A 49 -8.94 -8.94 -6.16
N TYR A 50 -10.26 -8.79 -5.96
CA TYR A 50 -10.78 -7.89 -4.92
C TYR A 50 -10.45 -8.36 -3.50
N VAL A 51 -10.47 -9.68 -3.24
CA VAL A 51 -10.03 -10.23 -1.95
C VAL A 51 -8.55 -9.94 -1.72
N ALA A 52 -7.69 -10.16 -2.73
CA ALA A 52 -6.26 -9.85 -2.65
C ALA A 52 -5.98 -8.35 -2.52
N PHE A 53 -6.74 -7.51 -3.22
CA PHE A 53 -6.68 -6.06 -3.13
C PHE A 53 -6.99 -5.59 -1.70
N LEU A 54 -8.10 -6.03 -1.11
CA LEU A 54 -8.47 -5.67 0.26
C LEU A 54 -7.47 -6.22 1.29
N ALA A 55 -7.04 -7.48 1.15
CA ALA A 55 -6.04 -8.07 2.03
C ALA A 55 -4.72 -7.28 1.99
N SER A 56 -4.24 -6.93 0.78
CA SER A 56 -3.02 -6.15 0.61
C SER A 56 -3.17 -4.71 1.12
N LEU A 57 -4.35 -4.10 1.04
CA LEU A 57 -4.64 -2.80 1.65
C LEU A 57 -4.53 -2.85 3.17
N VAL A 58 -5.12 -3.88 3.80
CA VAL A 58 -4.99 -4.09 5.25
C VAL A 58 -3.52 -4.26 5.64
N LEU A 59 -2.76 -5.08 4.89
CA LEU A 59 -1.33 -5.25 5.12
C LEU A 59 -0.54 -3.94 4.97
N LEU A 60 -0.87 -3.11 3.97
CA LEU A 60 -0.25 -1.80 3.78
C LEU A 60 -0.51 -0.89 4.99
N ILE A 61 -1.76 -0.82 5.45
CA ILE A 61 -2.14 -0.02 6.62
C ILE A 61 -1.38 -0.51 7.87
N LEU A 62 -1.30 -1.83 8.09
CA LEU A 62 -0.57 -2.40 9.22
C LEU A 62 0.93 -2.11 9.14
N TYR A 63 1.53 -2.24 7.95
CA TYR A 63 2.93 -1.89 7.68
C TYR A 63 3.21 -0.43 8.03
N LEU A 64 2.39 0.50 7.52
CA LEU A 64 2.52 1.92 7.81
C LEU A 64 2.33 2.17 9.31
N ARG A 65 1.29 1.63 9.94
CA ARG A 65 1.06 1.80 11.39
C ARG A 65 2.25 1.31 12.21
N LYS A 66 2.83 0.15 11.90
CA LYS A 66 4.02 -0.38 12.59
C LYS A 66 5.23 0.54 12.41
N LYS A 67 5.46 1.02 11.19
CA LYS A 67 6.54 1.97 10.87
C LYS A 67 6.39 3.28 11.63
N TRP A 68 5.16 3.76 11.79
CA TRP A 68 4.90 5.01 12.50
C TRP A 68 5.00 4.86 14.02
N LYS A 69 4.59 3.72 14.59
CA LYS A 69 4.77 3.39 16.01
C LYS A 69 6.24 3.25 16.42
N GLY A 70 7.05 2.49 15.66
CA GLY A 70 8.46 2.26 16.02
C GLY A 70 9.30 3.54 16.08
N TRP A 71 8.89 4.61 15.40
CA TRP A 71 9.52 5.93 15.53
C TRP A 71 9.12 6.66 16.81
N GLN A 72 7.86 6.53 17.26
CA GLN A 72 7.44 7.15 18.53
C GLN A 72 8.19 6.54 19.72
N GLU A 73 8.55 5.26 19.64
CA GLU A 73 9.36 4.59 20.67
C GLU A 73 10.83 5.05 20.71
N ILE A 74 11.36 5.65 19.65
CA ILE A 74 12.75 6.15 19.57
C ILE A 74 12.87 7.60 20.07
N ASN A 75 11.79 8.36 20.06
CA ASN A 75 11.77 9.79 20.41
C ASN A 75 11.23 10.09 21.82
N TYR A 76 11.04 9.06 22.66
CA TYR A 76 10.72 9.14 24.10
C TYR A 76 11.86 8.54 24.91
#